data_AF-A0A951N3Q2-F1
#
_entry.id   AF-A0A951N3Q2-F1
#
_cell.length_a   1.000
_cell.length_b   1.000
_cell.length_c   1.000
_cell.angle_alpha   90.00
_cell.angle_beta   90.00
_cell.angle_gamma   90.00
#
_symmetry.space_group_name_H-M   'P 1'
#
loop_
_entity.id
_entity.type
_entity.pdbx_description
1 polymer ?
#
loop_
_entity_poly.entity_id
_entity_poly.type
_entity_poly.pdbx_seq_one_letter_code
_entity_poly.pdbx_strand_id
1 'polypeptide(L)'
;MKNTTRFARPLLLGLALATVGIAHAQPNANNGAGAQNPPNQNAGGRRGGRGEMTAEQRAQMQAQMQQMREIGVRQMLTRGGFTDTALQDAIVAYSNERNKASEALQDKARQLNEALRGTTITETQIATLLSNFRGAVEDEKARREVAQSALDAKIGFSTKPRLDALLMMAGYIGDESQYLGGGGRGPGGFGGFDGGPGGNAFGRRGRD
;
A
#
# COMPACT_ATOMS: atom_id res chain seq x y z
N MET A 1 47.91 11.43 17.46
CA MET A 1 47.02 11.05 18.58
C MET A 1 45.97 10.09 18.02
N LYS A 2 45.94 8.83 18.49
CA LYS A 2 45.08 7.76 17.94
C LYS A 2 43.87 7.61 18.85
N ASN A 3 42.70 8.06 18.42
CA ASN A 3 41.45 7.90 19.17
C ASN A 3 40.75 6.61 18.72
N THR A 4 40.89 5.58 19.54
CA THR A 4 40.31 4.25 19.35
C THR A 4 38.99 4.18 20.14
N THR A 5 37.87 4.47 19.50
CA THR A 5 36.56 4.36 20.15
C THR A 5 36.01 2.95 19.95
N ARG A 6 36.16 2.10 20.97
CA ARG A 6 35.56 0.76 21.05
C ARG A 6 34.12 0.91 21.54
N PHE A 7 33.14 0.60 20.70
CA PHE A 7 31.76 0.44 21.14
C PHE A 7 31.49 -1.02 21.51
N ALA A 8 31.10 -1.22 22.76
CA ALA A 8 30.71 -2.50 23.35
C ALA A 8 29.36 -2.96 22.78
N ARG A 9 29.29 -4.22 22.35
CA ARG A 9 28.05 -4.91 21.97
C ARG A 9 27.39 -5.48 23.23
N PRO A 10 26.11 -5.19 23.52
CA PRO A 10 25.36 -6.01 24.45
C PRO A 10 24.91 -7.30 23.74
N LEU A 11 25.32 -8.41 24.33
CA LEU A 11 24.93 -9.78 24.01
C LEU A 11 23.64 -10.05 24.80
N LEU A 12 22.49 -10.09 24.13
CA LEU A 12 21.23 -10.50 24.76
C LEU A 12 20.89 -11.94 24.40
N LEU A 13 20.80 -12.72 25.46
CA LEU A 13 20.58 -14.15 25.57
C LEU A 13 19.13 -14.39 26.01
N GLY A 14 18.46 -15.39 25.43
CA GLY A 14 17.18 -15.94 25.92
C GLY A 14 15.96 -15.29 25.25
N LEU A 15 14.87 -15.98 24.94
CA LEU A 15 14.32 -17.22 25.48
C LEU A 15 13.41 -17.84 24.40
N ALA A 16 13.60 -19.12 24.09
CA ALA A 16 12.72 -19.88 23.21
C ALA A 16 11.43 -20.27 23.96
N LEU A 17 10.27 -19.79 23.51
CA LEU A 17 8.97 -20.33 23.90
C LEU A 17 8.46 -21.24 22.77
N ALA A 18 8.50 -22.54 23.03
CA ALA A 18 7.81 -23.54 22.25
C ALA A 18 6.31 -23.51 22.62
N THR A 19 5.45 -23.18 21.67
CA THR A 19 4.00 -23.39 21.78
C THR A 19 3.59 -24.60 20.94
N VAL A 20 3.10 -25.63 21.64
CA VAL A 20 2.43 -26.81 21.09
C VAL A 20 1.09 -26.39 20.47
N GLY A 21 0.79 -26.95 19.29
CA GLY A 21 -0.38 -26.59 18.48
C GLY A 21 -1.70 -27.21 18.93
N ILE A 22 -2.79 -26.71 18.35
CA ILE A 22 -4.07 -27.42 18.27
C ILE A 22 -4.61 -27.24 16.84
N ALA A 23 -4.51 -28.29 16.04
CA ALA A 23 -5.20 -28.39 14.76
C ALA A 23 -6.70 -28.58 15.02
N HIS A 24 -7.50 -27.54 14.75
CA HIS A 24 -8.95 -27.68 14.67
C HIS A 24 -9.33 -28.08 13.24
N ALA A 25 -9.70 -29.35 13.05
CA ALA A 25 -10.46 -29.77 11.89
C ALA A 25 -11.80 -29.03 11.89
N GLN A 26 -12.05 -28.21 10.87
CA GLN A 26 -13.37 -27.60 10.69
C GLN A 26 -14.32 -28.60 10.02
N PRO A 27 -15.52 -28.83 10.56
CA PRO A 27 -16.54 -29.60 9.88
C PRO A 27 -16.98 -28.86 8.62
N ASN A 28 -16.82 -29.51 7.47
CA ASN A 28 -17.36 -29.09 6.19
C ASN A 28 -18.88 -29.30 6.23
N ALA A 29 -19.61 -28.25 6.60
CA ALA A 29 -21.06 -28.23 6.63
C ALA A 29 -21.60 -27.21 5.61
N ASN A 30 -22.50 -27.71 4.77
CA ASN A 30 -23.44 -26.96 3.93
C ASN A 30 -22.96 -26.41 2.57
N ASN A 31 -22.89 -27.34 1.61
CA ASN A 31 -23.48 -27.12 0.29
C ASN A 31 -25.01 -26.98 0.45
N GLY A 32 -25.47 -25.76 0.77
CA GLY A 32 -26.87 -25.39 0.87
C GLY A 32 -27.35 -24.69 -0.40
N ALA A 33 -28.47 -25.18 -0.93
CA ALA A 33 -29.12 -24.82 -2.18
C ALA A 33 -29.33 -23.31 -2.43
N GLY A 34 -29.14 -22.91 -3.70
CA GLY A 34 -29.96 -21.96 -4.45
C GLY A 34 -30.51 -20.74 -3.71
N ALA A 35 -29.65 -19.80 -3.33
CA ALA A 35 -30.10 -18.45 -2.96
C ALA A 35 -30.54 -17.70 -4.22
N GLN A 36 -31.85 -17.49 -4.34
CA GLN A 36 -32.44 -16.52 -5.27
C GLN A 36 -31.82 -15.14 -4.99
N ASN A 37 -31.15 -14.57 -6.00
CA ASN A 37 -30.70 -13.19 -5.95
C ASN A 37 -31.91 -12.28 -5.70
N PRO A 38 -31.93 -11.46 -4.64
CA PRO A 38 -32.98 -10.47 -4.46
C PRO A 38 -32.98 -9.51 -5.66
N PRO A 39 -34.16 -8.98 -6.06
CA PRO A 39 -34.24 -8.03 -7.15
C PRO A 39 -33.33 -6.83 -6.87
N ASN A 40 -32.46 -6.52 -7.84
CA ASN A 40 -31.53 -5.40 -7.81
C ASN A 40 -32.29 -4.06 -7.81
N GLN A 41 -32.77 -3.67 -6.62
CA GLN A 41 -33.41 -2.38 -6.35
C GLN A 41 -32.34 -1.34 -5.97
N ASN A 42 -31.48 -0.93 -6.91
CA ASN A 42 -30.92 0.44 -6.97
C ASN A 42 -29.80 0.55 -8.01
N ALA A 43 -30.17 0.71 -9.28
CA ALA A 43 -29.24 1.07 -10.36
C ALA A 43 -29.25 2.58 -10.69
N GLY A 44 -29.81 3.45 -9.83
CA GLY A 44 -30.13 4.83 -10.22
C GLY A 44 -29.74 6.00 -9.29
N GLY A 45 -29.04 5.81 -8.16
CA GLY A 45 -29.03 6.85 -7.11
C GLY A 45 -27.76 7.13 -6.31
N ARG A 46 -26.57 6.64 -6.66
CA ARG A 46 -25.36 6.84 -5.82
C ARG A 46 -24.44 7.96 -6.31
N ARG A 47 -24.94 9.19 -6.40
CA ARG A 47 -24.13 10.43 -6.45
C ARG A 47 -24.14 11.24 -5.14
N GLY A 48 -24.85 10.79 -4.09
CA GLY A 48 -25.13 11.60 -2.89
C GLY A 48 -24.58 11.04 -1.57
N GLY A 49 -23.27 10.81 -1.44
CA GLY A 49 -22.70 10.34 -0.16
C GLY A 49 -21.25 10.77 0.14
N ARG A 50 -20.66 11.66 -0.66
CA ARG A 50 -19.35 12.28 -0.35
C ARG A 50 -19.48 13.63 0.36
N GLY A 51 -20.70 14.13 0.54
CA GLY A 51 -20.95 15.34 1.31
C GLY A 51 -20.81 15.04 2.80
N GLU A 52 -19.89 15.73 3.46
CA GLU A 52 -19.87 15.95 4.91
C GLU A 52 -19.36 14.81 5.81
N MET A 53 -18.24 14.18 5.44
CA MET A 53 -17.45 13.42 6.42
C MET A 53 -16.80 14.41 7.41
N THR A 54 -17.12 14.31 8.70
CA THR A 54 -16.53 15.15 9.76
C THR A 54 -15.02 14.95 9.83
N ALA A 55 -14.29 15.90 10.44
CA ALA A 55 -12.83 15.77 10.60
C ALA A 55 -12.45 14.51 11.39
N GLU A 56 -13.23 14.20 12.43
CA GLU A 56 -13.07 13.00 13.25
C GLU A 56 -13.31 11.71 12.45
N GLN A 57 -14.38 11.67 11.65
CA GLN A 57 -14.68 10.51 10.82
C GLN A 57 -13.60 10.27 9.76
N ARG A 58 -13.00 11.34 9.21
CA ARG A 58 -11.85 11.24 8.30
C ARG A 58 -10.62 10.67 8.98
N ALA A 59 -10.29 11.15 10.18
CA ALA A 59 -9.16 10.65 10.95
C ALA A 59 -9.34 9.16 11.30
N GLN A 60 -10.55 8.77 11.72
CA GLN A 60 -10.87 7.37 12.00
C GLN A 60 -10.75 6.49 10.76
N MET A 61 -11.26 6.94 9.62
CA MET A 61 -11.13 6.23 8.35
C MET A 61 -9.66 6.11 7.92
N GLN A 62 -8.85 7.17 8.09
CA GLN A 62 -7.42 7.12 7.77
C GLN A 62 -6.67 6.13 8.66
N ALA A 63 -6.97 6.11 9.98
CA ALA A 63 -6.40 5.15 10.92
C ALA A 63 -6.80 3.70 10.57
N GLN A 64 -8.08 3.47 10.22
CA GLN A 64 -8.55 2.16 9.78
C GLN A 64 -7.85 1.72 8.50
N MET A 65 -7.73 2.60 7.51
CA MET A 65 -7.02 2.33 6.26
C MET A 65 -5.52 2.07 6.50
N GLN A 66 -4.91 2.72 7.49
CA GLN A 66 -3.55 2.42 7.90
C GLN A 66 -3.45 1.02 8.51
N GLN A 67 -4.29 0.67 9.48
CA GLN A 67 -4.30 -0.67 10.08
C GLN A 67 -4.51 -1.78 9.05
N MET A 68 -5.46 -1.60 8.12
CA MET A 68 -5.71 -2.57 7.05
C MET A 68 -4.49 -2.75 6.14
N ARG A 69 -3.76 -1.66 5.83
CA ARG A 69 -2.51 -1.73 5.07
C ARG A 69 -1.44 -2.50 5.85
N GLU A 70 -1.26 -2.20 7.13
CA GLU A 70 -0.28 -2.89 7.98
C GLU A 70 -0.53 -4.40 8.07
N ILE A 71 -1.79 -4.79 8.28
CA ILE A 71 -2.21 -6.20 8.26
C ILE A 71 -1.91 -6.82 6.89
N GLY A 72 -2.22 -6.12 5.80
CA GLY A 72 -1.91 -6.57 4.44
C GLY A 72 -0.42 -6.82 4.21
N VAL A 73 0.45 -5.90 4.66
CA VAL A 73 1.91 -6.06 4.58
C VAL A 73 2.35 -7.31 5.34
N ARG A 74 1.89 -7.49 6.59
CA ARG A 74 2.24 -8.64 7.42
C ARG A 74 1.77 -9.96 6.80
N GLN A 75 0.54 -10.01 6.32
CA GLN A 75 -0.01 -11.20 5.66
C GLN A 75 0.79 -11.56 4.40
N MET A 76 1.17 -10.56 3.59
CA MET A 76 2.03 -10.76 2.42
C MET A 76 3.38 -11.37 2.81
N LEU A 77 4.04 -10.82 3.84
CA LEU A 77 5.33 -11.32 4.34
C LEU A 77 5.21 -12.75 4.90
N THR A 78 4.18 -13.02 5.71
CA THR A 78 3.90 -14.35 6.25
C THR A 78 3.67 -15.37 5.12
N ARG A 79 2.90 -15.03 4.08
CA ARG A 79 2.70 -15.90 2.90
C ARG A 79 4.01 -16.14 2.13
N GLY A 80 4.92 -15.17 2.13
CA GLY A 80 6.27 -15.32 1.61
C GLY A 80 7.22 -16.15 2.51
N GLY A 81 6.75 -16.62 3.66
CA GLY A 81 7.54 -17.37 4.64
C GLY A 81 8.34 -16.52 5.63
N PHE A 82 8.12 -15.21 5.66
CA PHE A 82 8.81 -14.28 6.55
C PHE A 82 7.96 -14.00 7.80
N THR A 83 8.14 -14.81 8.84
CA THR A 83 7.37 -14.74 10.10
C THR A 83 8.08 -13.99 11.24
N ASP A 84 9.32 -13.57 11.03
CA ASP A 84 10.07 -12.78 12.01
C ASP A 84 9.40 -11.42 12.25
N THR A 85 8.98 -11.17 13.48
CA THR A 85 8.21 -9.97 13.84
C THR A 85 9.03 -8.69 13.68
N ALA A 86 10.31 -8.72 14.05
CA ALA A 86 11.19 -7.56 13.93
C ALA A 86 11.38 -7.13 12.46
N LEU A 87 11.53 -8.10 11.55
CA LEU A 87 11.56 -7.87 10.11
C LEU A 87 10.23 -7.31 9.61
N GLN A 88 9.10 -7.89 9.99
CA GLN A 88 7.78 -7.40 9.58
C GLN A 88 7.54 -5.96 10.06
N ASP A 89 7.90 -5.66 11.31
CA ASP A 89 7.78 -4.33 11.91
C ASP A 89 8.63 -3.30 11.18
N ALA A 90 9.86 -3.65 10.79
CA ALA A 90 10.73 -2.77 10.02
C ALA A 90 10.14 -2.40 8.66
N ILE A 91 9.54 -3.37 7.96
CA ILE A 91 8.93 -3.15 6.64
C ILE A 91 7.63 -2.35 6.78
N VAL A 92 6.83 -2.61 7.81
CA VAL A 92 5.63 -1.83 8.11
C VAL A 92 6.00 -0.37 8.42
N ALA A 93 7.02 -0.14 9.25
CA ALA A 93 7.49 1.21 9.57
C ALA A 93 7.95 1.97 8.32
N TYR A 94 8.76 1.33 7.46
CA TYR A 94 9.20 1.89 6.18
C TYR A 94 8.02 2.22 5.24
N SER A 95 7.05 1.30 5.12
CA SER A 95 5.82 1.51 4.33
C SER A 95 5.02 2.73 4.83
N ASN A 96 4.87 2.86 6.14
CA ASN A 96 4.17 4.00 6.76
C ASN A 96 4.89 5.32 6.52
N GLU A 97 6.22 5.35 6.63
CA GLU A 97 7.02 6.54 6.34
C GLU A 97 6.88 6.99 4.88
N ARG A 98 6.98 6.04 3.94
CA ARG A 98 6.79 6.31 2.51
C ARG A 98 5.39 6.84 2.20
N ASN A 99 4.36 6.26 2.80
CA ASN A 99 2.99 6.72 2.61
C ASN A 99 2.83 8.18 3.05
N LYS A 100 3.37 8.55 4.23
CA LYS A 100 3.35 9.93 4.72
C LYS A 100 4.09 10.89 3.79
N ALA A 101 5.28 10.52 3.32
CA ALA A 101 6.04 11.35 2.39
C ALA A 101 5.31 11.55 1.05
N SER A 102 4.57 10.52 0.60
CA SER A 102 3.77 10.59 -0.63
C SER A 102 2.57 11.55 -0.54
N GLU A 103 2.05 11.85 0.66
CA GLU A 103 0.93 12.79 0.83
C GLU A 103 1.32 14.20 0.35
N ALA A 104 2.52 14.67 0.71
CA ALA A 104 3.01 15.97 0.27
C ALA A 104 3.16 16.06 -1.26
N LEU A 105 3.63 14.98 -1.90
CA LEU A 105 3.76 14.91 -3.34
C LEU A 105 2.38 14.88 -4.04
N GLN A 106 1.42 14.15 -3.47
CA GLN A 106 0.03 14.13 -3.95
C GLN A 106 -0.62 15.51 -3.86
N ASP A 107 -0.35 16.29 -2.81
CA ASP A 107 -0.84 17.66 -2.68
C ASP A 107 -0.32 18.57 -3.80
N LYS A 108 0.98 18.50 -4.09
CA LYS A 108 1.59 19.24 -5.21
C LYS A 108 1.02 18.80 -6.57
N ALA A 109 0.83 17.49 -6.76
CA ALA A 109 0.20 16.96 -7.97
C ALA A 109 -1.25 17.43 -8.12
N ARG A 110 -2.03 17.49 -7.02
CA ARG A 110 -3.40 18.01 -7.01
C ARG A 110 -3.43 19.49 -7.38
N GLN A 111 -2.59 20.31 -6.76
CA GLN A 111 -2.48 21.74 -7.07
C GLN A 111 -2.15 21.98 -8.55
N LEU A 112 -1.20 21.23 -9.11
CA LEU A 112 -0.86 21.32 -10.54
C LEU A 112 -2.03 20.90 -11.43
N ASN A 113 -2.73 19.80 -11.11
CA ASN A 113 -3.89 19.35 -11.88
C ASN A 113 -5.07 20.35 -11.82
N GLU A 114 -5.31 20.97 -10.67
CA GLU A 114 -6.33 22.02 -10.51
C GLU A 114 -5.96 23.24 -11.33
N ALA A 115 -4.70 23.65 -11.30
CA ALA A 115 -4.20 24.78 -12.08
C ALA A 115 -4.35 24.57 -13.59
N LEU A 116 -4.06 23.36 -14.09
CA LEU A 116 -4.21 23.00 -15.50
C LEU A 116 -5.67 22.98 -15.98
N ARG A 117 -6.63 22.80 -15.05
CA ARG A 117 -8.08 22.82 -15.38
C ARG A 117 -8.71 24.20 -15.24
N GLY A 118 -8.07 25.10 -14.49
CA GLY A 118 -8.54 26.47 -14.28
C GLY A 118 -8.30 27.36 -15.50
N THR A 119 -9.23 28.26 -15.79
CA THR A 119 -9.11 29.23 -16.90
C THR A 119 -8.44 30.54 -16.50
N THR A 120 -8.20 30.75 -15.20
CA THR A 120 -7.65 32.00 -14.64
C THR A 120 -6.17 31.91 -14.28
N ILE A 121 -5.56 30.74 -14.41
CA ILE A 121 -4.15 30.51 -14.07
C ILE A 121 -3.28 30.84 -15.28
N THR A 122 -2.25 31.64 -15.07
CA THR A 122 -1.28 32.02 -16.11
C THR A 122 -0.24 30.93 -16.37
N GLU A 123 0.33 30.91 -17.57
CA GLU A 123 1.44 30.01 -17.92
C GLU A 123 2.62 30.10 -16.95
N THR A 124 2.95 31.31 -16.47
CA THR A 124 4.00 31.52 -15.47
C THR A 124 3.69 30.83 -14.14
N GLN A 125 2.42 30.86 -13.70
CA GLN A 125 1.99 30.14 -12.49
C GLN A 125 2.04 28.63 -12.68
N ILE A 126 1.63 28.12 -13.84
CA ILE A 126 1.73 26.69 -14.19
C ILE A 126 3.20 26.25 -14.18
N ALA A 127 4.09 27.01 -14.81
CA ALA A 127 5.52 26.73 -14.82
C ALA A 127 6.12 26.68 -13.40
N THR A 128 5.68 27.58 -12.52
CA THR A 128 6.10 27.58 -11.11
C THR A 128 5.62 26.34 -10.37
N LEU A 129 4.34 25.96 -10.52
CA LEU A 129 3.78 24.74 -9.91
C LEU A 129 4.47 23.48 -10.43
N LEU A 130 4.78 23.43 -11.73
CA LEU A 130 5.50 22.32 -12.34
C LEU A 130 6.94 22.23 -11.80
N SER A 131 7.65 23.34 -11.66
CA SER A 131 8.99 23.38 -11.07
C SER A 131 8.97 22.89 -9.61
N ASN A 132 8.02 23.37 -8.81
CA ASN A 132 7.84 22.93 -7.42
C ASN A 132 7.52 21.43 -7.32
N PHE A 133 6.65 20.92 -8.19
CA PHE A 133 6.33 19.49 -8.24
C PHE A 133 7.56 18.66 -8.61
N ARG A 134 8.33 19.06 -9.63
CA ARG A 134 9.58 18.39 -10.02
C ARG A 134 10.60 18.38 -8.89
N GLY A 135 10.79 19.50 -8.20
CA GLY A 135 11.67 19.56 -7.03
C GLY A 135 11.27 18.56 -5.96
N ALA A 136 9.97 18.52 -5.61
CA ALA A 136 9.45 17.57 -4.64
C ALA A 136 9.61 16.10 -5.06
N VAL A 137 9.57 15.80 -6.38
CA VAL A 137 9.85 14.45 -6.90
C VAL A 137 11.32 14.07 -6.66
N GLU A 138 12.26 14.97 -6.94
CA GLU A 138 13.69 14.70 -6.74
C GLU A 138 14.04 14.56 -5.25
N ASP A 139 13.46 15.40 -4.39
CA ASP A 139 13.63 15.30 -2.94
C ASP A 139 13.10 13.94 -2.41
N GLU A 140 11.94 13.50 -2.89
CA GLU A 140 11.37 12.21 -2.50
C GLU A 140 12.19 11.02 -3.01
N LYS A 141 12.77 11.10 -4.21
CA LYS A 141 13.70 10.07 -4.71
C LYS A 141 14.91 9.94 -3.78
N ALA A 142 15.56 11.05 -3.45
CA ALA A 142 16.72 11.06 -2.55
C ALA A 142 16.36 10.53 -1.15
N ARG A 143 15.22 10.97 -0.59
CA ARG A 143 14.74 10.46 0.71
C ARG A 143 14.49 8.95 0.66
N ARG A 144 13.87 8.46 -0.41
CA ARG A 144 13.54 7.03 -0.59
C ARG A 144 14.80 6.18 -0.69
N GLU A 145 15.83 6.62 -1.41
CA GLU A 145 17.11 5.91 -1.50
C GLU A 145 17.76 5.75 -0.12
N VAL A 146 17.79 6.83 0.68
CA VAL A 146 18.32 6.79 2.06
C VAL A 146 17.49 5.86 2.94
N ALA A 147 16.16 5.95 2.87
CA ALA A 147 15.27 5.09 3.67
C ALA A 147 15.38 3.61 3.27
N GLN A 148 15.54 3.32 1.97
CA GLN A 148 15.75 1.96 1.48
C GLN A 148 17.09 1.39 1.93
N SER A 149 18.16 2.18 1.88
CA SER A 149 19.48 1.78 2.41
C SER A 149 19.41 1.52 3.93
N ALA A 150 18.71 2.37 4.69
CA ALA A 150 18.50 2.18 6.12
C ALA A 150 17.69 0.92 6.43
N LEU A 151 16.65 0.63 5.63
CA LEU A 151 15.89 -0.62 5.74
C LEU A 151 16.80 -1.82 5.46
N ASP A 152 17.61 -1.78 4.41
CA ASP A 152 18.52 -2.89 4.06
C ASP A 152 19.56 -3.12 5.16
N ALA A 153 20.16 -2.07 5.70
CA ALA A 153 21.08 -2.18 6.83
C ALA A 153 20.42 -2.84 8.07
N LYS A 154 19.10 -2.66 8.24
CA LYS A 154 18.33 -3.20 9.38
C LYS A 154 17.93 -4.66 9.20
N ILE A 155 17.50 -5.08 8.00
CA ILE A 155 16.94 -6.44 7.78
C ILE A 155 17.73 -7.30 6.78
N GLY A 156 18.71 -6.72 6.09
CA GLY A 156 19.56 -7.35 5.09
C GLY A 156 18.77 -7.95 3.92
N PHE A 157 17.79 -7.23 3.38
CA PHE A 157 16.94 -7.78 2.33
C PHE A 157 17.70 -8.02 1.03
N SER A 158 18.73 -7.21 0.73
CA SER A 158 19.58 -7.36 -0.47
C SER A 158 20.35 -8.68 -0.50
N THR A 159 20.62 -9.26 0.68
CA THR A 159 21.26 -10.58 0.83
C THR A 159 20.28 -11.75 0.82
N LYS A 160 18.97 -11.47 0.71
CA LYS A 160 17.88 -12.44 0.77
C LYS A 160 17.05 -12.34 -0.52
N PRO A 161 17.43 -13.03 -1.61
CA PRO A 161 16.81 -12.84 -2.93
C PRO A 161 15.29 -12.99 -2.97
N ARG A 162 14.72 -13.89 -2.14
CA ARG A 162 13.26 -14.06 -2.03
C ARG A 162 12.58 -12.85 -1.39
N LEU A 163 13.21 -12.24 -0.39
CA LEU A 163 12.66 -11.06 0.29
C LEU A 163 12.77 -9.84 -0.62
N ASP A 164 13.93 -9.69 -1.26
CA ASP A 164 14.19 -8.63 -2.24
C ASP A 164 13.15 -8.66 -3.37
N ALA A 165 12.98 -9.81 -4.02
CA ALA A 165 11.97 -9.98 -5.07
C ALA A 165 10.55 -9.70 -4.57
N LEU A 166 10.20 -10.16 -3.36
CA LEU A 166 8.89 -9.91 -2.77
C LEU A 166 8.64 -8.41 -2.55
N LEU A 167 9.63 -7.69 -2.00
CA LEU A 167 9.54 -6.25 -1.75
C LEU A 167 9.51 -5.44 -3.05
N MET A 168 10.26 -5.86 -4.05
CA MET A 168 10.28 -5.24 -5.39
C MET A 168 8.93 -5.42 -6.09
N MET A 169 8.39 -6.64 -6.12
CA MET A 169 7.07 -6.91 -6.72
C MET A 169 5.93 -6.20 -5.98
N ALA A 170 6.04 -6.08 -4.66
CA ALA A 170 5.09 -5.28 -3.86
C ALA A 170 5.27 -3.77 -4.02
N GLY A 171 6.31 -3.35 -4.77
CA GLY A 171 6.62 -1.96 -5.07
C GLY A 171 7.11 -1.16 -3.88
N TYR A 172 7.67 -1.80 -2.84
CA TYR A 172 8.28 -1.12 -1.69
C TYR A 172 9.69 -0.61 -2.00
N ILE A 173 10.41 -1.36 -2.82
CA ILE A 173 11.77 -1.04 -3.27
C ILE A 173 11.81 -1.08 -4.80
N GLY A 174 12.85 -0.46 -5.36
CA GLY A 174 13.09 -0.44 -6.80
C GLY A 174 12.22 0.56 -7.55
N ASP A 175 12.72 0.98 -8.71
CA ASP A 175 12.01 1.88 -9.64
C ASP A 175 11.16 1.11 -10.65
N GLU A 176 11.33 -0.22 -10.72
CA GLU A 176 10.59 -1.16 -11.57
C GLU A 176 9.08 -1.09 -11.27
N SER A 177 8.72 -0.77 -10.03
CA SER A 177 7.33 -0.58 -9.60
C SER A 177 6.57 0.46 -10.44
N GLN A 178 7.27 1.44 -11.02
CA GLN A 178 6.69 2.44 -11.93
C GLN A 178 6.34 1.84 -13.30
N TYR A 179 7.06 0.80 -13.73
CA TYR A 179 6.90 0.15 -15.03
C TYR A 179 5.93 -1.03 -15.01
N LEU A 180 5.76 -1.70 -13.87
CA LEU A 180 4.86 -2.86 -13.72
C LEU A 180 3.37 -2.49 -13.72
N GLY A 181 3.00 -1.33 -14.28
CA GLY A 181 1.61 -0.84 -14.27
C GLY A 181 1.13 -0.41 -12.87
N GLY A 182 2.02 -0.34 -11.89
CA GLY A 182 1.78 0.08 -10.51
C GLY A 182 1.58 1.58 -10.33
N GLY A 183 0.99 2.24 -11.34
CA GLY A 183 0.63 3.66 -11.31
C GLY A 183 -0.40 3.95 -10.21
N GLY A 184 0.07 4.19 -8.98
CA GLY A 184 -0.64 4.92 -7.94
C GLY A 184 -1.67 4.16 -7.13
N ARG A 185 -1.77 2.84 -7.25
CA ARG A 185 -2.64 2.02 -6.41
C ARG A 185 -1.78 1.08 -5.58
N GLY A 186 -1.38 1.54 -4.38
CA GLY A 186 -0.63 0.73 -3.42
C GLY A 186 -1.33 -0.59 -3.06
N PRO A 187 -0.81 -1.40 -2.14
CA PRO A 187 -1.31 -2.74 -1.81
C PRO A 187 -2.79 -2.85 -1.36
N GLY A 188 -3.52 -1.73 -1.24
CA GLY A 188 -4.98 -1.69 -1.08
C GLY A 188 -5.77 -1.40 -2.37
N GLY A 189 -5.09 -1.37 -3.53
CA GLY A 189 -5.65 -1.04 -4.84
C GLY A 189 -5.80 -2.23 -5.79
N PHE A 190 -5.49 -3.45 -5.33
CA PHE A 190 -5.87 -4.73 -5.95
C PHE A 190 -7.38 -5.02 -5.84
N GLY A 191 -8.22 -3.97 -5.93
CA GLY A 191 -9.67 -4.04 -5.99
C GLY A 191 -10.23 -3.55 -7.33
N GLY A 192 -9.45 -3.67 -8.41
CA GLY A 192 -9.87 -3.25 -9.76
C GLY A 192 -9.67 -4.28 -10.87
N PHE A 193 -9.12 -5.47 -10.56
CA PHE A 193 -8.95 -6.58 -11.51
C PHE A 193 -9.67 -7.87 -11.09
N ASP A 194 -10.42 -7.85 -9.98
CA ASP A 194 -11.64 -8.65 -9.87
C ASP A 194 -12.70 -7.85 -10.62
N GLY A 195 -13.19 -8.30 -11.77
CA GLY A 195 -13.87 -9.59 -11.76
C GLY A 195 -15.07 -9.53 -10.82
N GLY A 196 -15.71 -8.37 -10.67
CA GLY A 196 -17.07 -8.31 -10.15
C GLY A 196 -17.89 -9.38 -10.88
N PRO A 197 -18.52 -10.34 -10.19
CA PRO A 197 -19.34 -11.36 -10.81
C PRO A 197 -20.59 -10.70 -11.41
N GLY A 198 -20.45 -10.18 -12.64
CA GLY A 198 -21.50 -9.43 -13.34
C GLY A 198 -21.29 -9.32 -14.84
N GLY A 199 -20.19 -9.83 -15.38
CA GLY A 199 -19.90 -9.85 -16.82
C GLY A 199 -20.66 -10.94 -17.61
N ASN A 200 -21.89 -11.27 -17.25
CA ASN A 200 -22.78 -12.05 -18.11
C ASN A 200 -23.53 -11.09 -19.05
N ALA A 201 -22.81 -10.46 -19.98
CA ALA A 201 -23.41 -9.59 -21.01
C ALA A 201 -23.17 -10.09 -22.46
N PHE A 202 -22.69 -11.33 -22.62
CA PHE A 202 -22.62 -11.99 -23.93
C PHE A 202 -23.44 -13.28 -23.91
N GLY A 203 -24.76 -13.11 -23.96
CA GLY A 203 -25.70 -14.20 -24.12
C GLY A 203 -27.12 -13.69 -24.33
N ARG A 204 -27.63 -13.90 -25.54
CA ARG A 204 -29.03 -13.74 -26.00
C ARG A 204 -29.44 -12.38 -26.56
N ARG A 205 -29.41 -12.30 -27.89
CA ARG A 205 -30.67 -12.35 -28.64
C ARG A 205 -30.43 -12.84 -30.08
N GLY A 206 -30.79 -14.10 -30.32
CA GLY A 206 -31.45 -14.48 -31.56
C GLY A 206 -32.97 -14.31 -31.40
N ARG A 207 -33.69 -14.36 -32.53
CA ARG A 207 -35.10 -14.00 -32.81
C ARG A 207 -35.25 -12.56 -33.31
N ASP A 208 -35.82 -12.28 -34.47
CA ASP A 208 -36.47 -13.07 -35.53
C ASP A 208 -36.16 -12.41 -36.88
#